data_AF-A0A6V8DQT5-F1
#
_entry.id   AF-A0A6V8DQT5-F1
#
_cell.length_a   1.000
_cell.length_b   1.000
_cell.length_c   1.000
_cell.angle_alpha   90.00
_cell.angle_beta   90.00
_cell.angle_gamma   90.00
#
_symmetry.space_group_name_H-M   'P 1'
#
loop_
_entity.id
_entity.type
_entity.pdbx_description
1 polymer ?
#
loop_
_entity_poly.entity_id
_entity_poly.type
_entity_poly.pdbx_seq_one_letter_code
_entity_poly.pdbx_strand_id
1 'polypeptide(L)'
;MEASVLLNPERRMLKVMQEKAGEWGLEEILKSCNWSDQAIAVGAGHGLSNKGFVSTNEQITQTVKLATEGIKAASEGLLEARLWSWIESSDEASMSGLQSAFERHEAGPGVGLLKRLGVQLQEGHFQAEDPTSVRAAIAKRSAFIEALPCLVSDANPEMLEHFKTRRGLIEVVEQTTRSW
;
A
#
# COMPACT_ATOMS: atom_id res chain seq x y z
N MET A 1 -4.91 52.13 -2.50
CA MET A 1 -4.80 50.68 -2.78
C MET A 1 -3.34 50.34 -2.72
N GLU A 2 -2.88 49.68 -1.67
CA GLU A 2 -1.52 49.15 -1.59
C GLU A 2 -1.37 48.14 -2.73
N ALA A 3 -0.48 48.42 -3.68
CA ALA A 3 -0.15 47.44 -4.71
C ALA A 3 0.51 46.26 -3.99
N SER A 4 -0.13 45.09 -3.99
CA SER A 4 0.43 43.90 -3.37
C SER A 4 1.79 43.62 -4.02
N VAL A 5 2.87 43.88 -3.30
CA VAL A 5 4.22 43.69 -3.82
C VAL A 5 4.46 42.20 -3.99
N LEU A 6 4.33 41.72 -5.22
CA LEU A 6 4.64 40.33 -5.58
C LEU A 6 6.15 40.15 -5.64
N LEU A 7 6.63 39.06 -5.03
CA LEU A 7 8.02 38.63 -5.15
C LEU A 7 8.34 38.17 -6.58
N ASN A 8 9.62 38.13 -6.95
CA ASN A 8 10.02 37.69 -8.29
C ASN A 8 9.49 36.29 -8.67
N PRO A 9 9.55 35.27 -7.78
CA PRO A 9 8.97 33.97 -8.07
C PRO A 9 7.45 34.01 -8.26
N GLU A 10 6.74 34.75 -7.41
CA GLU A 10 5.29 34.94 -7.49
C GLU A 10 4.88 35.59 -8.82
N ARG A 11 5.57 36.66 -9.23
CA ARG A 11 5.33 37.32 -10.52
C ARG A 11 5.54 36.36 -11.70
N ARG A 12 6.62 35.57 -11.66
CA ARG A 12 6.95 34.63 -12.74
C ARG A 12 5.92 33.51 -12.85
N MET A 13 5.57 32.90 -11.72
CA MET A 13 4.55 31.85 -11.66
C MET A 13 3.19 32.37 -12.13
N LEU A 14 2.75 33.52 -11.61
CA LEU A 14 1.46 34.11 -11.99
C LEU A 14 1.41 34.44 -13.49
N LYS A 15 2.51 34.96 -14.06
CA LYS A 15 2.60 35.22 -15.50
C LYS A 15 2.43 33.94 -16.32
N VAL A 16 3.13 32.87 -15.95
CA VAL A 16 3.03 31.57 -16.64
C VAL A 16 1.62 31.00 -16.53
N MET A 17 1.01 31.08 -15.34
CA MET A 17 -0.34 30.56 -15.11
C MET A 17 -1.41 31.29 -15.94
N GLN A 18 -1.16 32.52 -16.37
CA GLN A 18 -2.06 33.26 -17.26
C GLN A 18 -2.00 32.80 -18.72
N GLU A 19 -1.01 32.00 -19.11
CA GLU A 19 -0.88 31.50 -20.50
C GLU A 19 -1.93 30.41 -20.82
N LYS A 20 -2.44 29.72 -19.80
CA LYS A 20 -3.46 28.67 -19.92
C LYS A 20 -4.35 28.70 -18.69
N ALA A 21 -5.66 28.78 -18.92
CA ALA A 21 -6.65 28.62 -17.86
C ALA A 21 -6.72 27.16 -17.38
N GLY A 22 -6.88 26.96 -16.08
CA GLY A 22 -7.06 25.65 -15.47
C GLY A 22 -6.14 25.41 -14.29
N GLU A 23 -6.09 24.15 -13.87
CA GLU A 23 -5.25 23.68 -12.77
C GLU A 23 -3.79 23.51 -13.23
N TRP A 24 -2.86 23.97 -12.41
CA TRP A 24 -1.42 23.85 -12.63
C TRP A 24 -0.79 22.95 -11.57
N GLY A 25 -0.25 21.81 -12.01
CA GLY A 25 0.52 20.91 -11.15
C GLY A 25 1.94 21.42 -10.89
N LEU A 26 2.54 20.98 -9.78
CA LEU A 26 3.91 21.34 -9.40
C LEU A 26 4.94 21.12 -10.54
N GLU A 27 4.91 19.98 -11.22
CA GLU A 27 5.85 19.68 -12.31
C GLU A 27 5.67 20.62 -13.52
N GLU A 28 4.42 20.96 -13.86
CA GLU A 28 4.11 21.88 -14.95
C GLU A 28 4.63 23.29 -14.62
N ILE A 29 4.44 23.75 -13.37
CA ILE A 29 4.98 25.04 -12.89
C ILE A 29 6.49 25.05 -12.93
N LEU A 30 7.17 24.02 -12.42
CA LEU A 30 8.64 23.94 -12.44
C LEU A 30 9.18 24.02 -13.87
N LYS A 31 8.59 23.25 -14.78
CA LYS A 31 8.99 23.22 -16.19
C LYS A 31 8.77 24.58 -16.85
N SER A 32 7.57 25.15 -16.74
CA SER A 32 7.21 26.41 -17.41
C SER A 32 7.91 27.62 -16.79
N CYS A 33 8.21 27.58 -15.49
CA CYS A 33 9.02 28.61 -14.83
C CYS A 33 10.54 28.33 -14.89
N ASN A 34 10.98 27.26 -15.57
CA ASN A 34 12.39 26.84 -15.62
C ASN A 34 13.06 26.83 -14.22
N TRP A 35 12.40 26.19 -13.27
CA TRP A 35 12.84 26.00 -11.90
C TRP A 35 13.20 24.53 -11.66
N SER A 36 14.28 24.30 -10.93
CA SER A 36 14.71 22.97 -10.48
C SER A 36 14.38 22.69 -9.01
N ASP A 37 14.13 23.75 -8.22
CA ASP A 37 13.85 23.66 -6.79
C ASP A 37 12.35 23.82 -6.52
N GLN A 38 11.74 22.76 -5.99
CA GLN A 38 10.34 22.71 -5.58
C GLN A 38 9.98 23.75 -4.52
N ALA A 39 10.91 24.11 -3.64
CA ALA A 39 10.66 25.10 -2.59
C ALA A 39 10.30 26.48 -3.19
N ILE A 40 10.85 26.82 -4.36
CA ILE A 40 10.55 28.07 -5.07
C ILE A 40 9.09 28.06 -5.55
N ALA A 41 8.66 26.99 -6.20
CA ALA A 41 7.28 26.85 -6.69
C ALA A 41 6.28 26.83 -5.54
N VAL A 42 6.57 26.07 -4.49
CA VAL A 42 5.72 25.99 -3.28
C VAL A 42 5.61 27.33 -2.58
N GLY A 43 6.73 28.04 -2.40
CA GLY A 43 6.74 29.36 -1.78
C GLY A 43 6.01 30.40 -2.61
N ALA A 44 6.21 30.41 -3.93
CA ALA A 44 5.51 31.30 -4.86
C ALA A 44 4.00 31.04 -4.86
N GLY A 45 3.58 29.78 -4.98
CA GLY A 45 2.18 29.40 -4.96
C GLY A 45 1.50 29.75 -3.62
N HIS A 46 2.17 29.50 -2.50
CA HIS A 46 1.67 29.91 -1.18
C HIS A 46 1.53 31.44 -1.07
N GLY A 47 2.54 32.18 -1.52
CA GLY A 47 2.55 33.64 -1.51
C GLY A 47 1.50 34.27 -2.43
N LEU A 48 1.20 33.65 -3.58
CA LEU A 48 0.11 34.04 -4.48
C LEU A 48 -1.25 33.70 -3.90
N SER A 49 -1.38 32.54 -3.24
CA SER A 49 -2.63 32.09 -2.65
C SER A 49 -3.04 32.96 -1.46
N ASN A 50 -2.09 33.30 -0.58
CA ASN A 50 -2.31 34.24 0.52
C ASN A 50 -2.74 35.63 0.06
N LYS A 51 -2.34 36.03 -1.15
CA LYS A 51 -2.71 37.30 -1.78
C LYS A 51 -4.00 37.21 -2.63
N GLY A 52 -4.64 36.03 -2.69
CA GLY A 52 -5.90 35.83 -3.40
C GLY A 52 -5.78 35.74 -4.92
N PHE A 53 -4.58 35.54 -5.47
CA PHE A 53 -4.39 35.42 -6.93
C PHE A 53 -4.61 33.99 -7.45
N VAL A 54 -4.39 32.98 -6.61
CA VAL A 54 -4.56 31.56 -6.96
C VAL A 54 -5.20 30.80 -5.80
N SER A 55 -5.89 29.72 -6.10
CA SER A 55 -6.41 28.80 -5.09
C SER A 55 -5.48 27.59 -5.00
N THR A 56 -5.06 27.21 -3.80
CA THR A 56 -4.27 25.98 -3.64
C THR A 56 -5.21 24.80 -3.51
N ASN A 57 -4.98 23.75 -4.28
CA ASN A 57 -5.65 22.46 -4.14
C ASN A 57 -4.62 21.40 -3.70
N GLU A 58 -4.99 20.58 -2.72
CA GLU A 58 -4.15 19.49 -2.22
C GLU A 58 -4.93 18.18 -2.32
N GLN A 59 -4.30 17.21 -2.97
CA GLN A 59 -4.83 15.86 -3.06
C GLN A 59 -3.90 14.92 -2.32
N ILE A 60 -4.47 14.20 -1.36
CA ILE A 60 -3.78 13.12 -0.65
C ILE A 60 -4.14 11.81 -1.32
N THR A 61 -3.12 11.12 -1.85
CA THR A 61 -3.25 9.79 -2.44
C THR A 61 -2.60 8.78 -1.52
N GLN A 62 -3.34 7.75 -1.12
CA GLN A 62 -2.81 6.64 -0.34
C GLN A 62 -2.68 5.39 -1.20
N THR A 63 -1.49 4.80 -1.23
CA THR A 63 -1.17 3.60 -2.00
C THR A 63 -0.74 2.50 -1.05
N VAL A 64 -1.36 1.33 -1.19
CA VAL A 64 -0.94 0.10 -0.50
C VAL A 64 0.15 -0.57 -1.32
N LYS A 65 1.26 -0.93 -0.69
CA LYS A 65 2.40 -1.60 -1.32
C LYS A 65 2.86 -2.79 -0.48
N LEU A 66 3.61 -3.70 -1.09
CA LEU A 66 4.26 -4.80 -0.38
C LEU A 66 5.42 -4.25 0.46
N ALA A 67 5.43 -4.62 1.73
CA ALA A 67 6.59 -4.43 2.60
C ALA A 67 7.52 -5.65 2.54
N THR A 68 8.58 -5.68 3.34
CA THR A 68 9.66 -6.69 3.24
C THR A 68 9.17 -8.15 3.27
N GLU A 69 8.26 -8.50 4.18
CA GLU A 69 7.69 -9.86 4.26
C GLU A 69 6.60 -10.09 3.20
N GLY A 70 5.93 -9.04 2.73
CA GLY A 70 5.01 -9.10 1.59
C GLY A 70 5.70 -9.45 0.29
N ILE A 71 6.89 -8.91 0.05
CA ILE A 71 7.71 -9.24 -1.11
C ILE A 71 8.09 -10.73 -1.08
N LYS A 72 8.52 -11.24 0.08
CA LYS A 72 8.79 -12.67 0.26
C LYS A 72 7.54 -13.52 0.05
N ALA A 73 6.40 -13.09 0.60
CA ALA A 73 5.13 -13.81 0.45
C ALA A 73 4.65 -13.83 -1.02
N ALA A 74 4.93 -12.79 -1.79
CA ALA A 74 4.63 -12.76 -3.22
C ALA A 74 5.57 -13.69 -4.03
N SER A 75 6.83 -13.87 -3.61
CA SER A 75 7.79 -14.73 -4.32
C SER A 75 7.74 -16.20 -3.90
N GLU A 76 7.56 -16.47 -2.61
CA GLU A 76 7.63 -17.82 -2.02
C GLU A 76 6.24 -18.37 -1.64
N GLY A 77 5.21 -17.53 -1.72
CA GLY A 77 3.86 -17.84 -1.25
C GLY A 77 3.61 -17.42 0.19
N LEU A 78 2.36 -17.11 0.50
CA LEU A 78 1.92 -16.83 1.85
C LEU A 78 2.22 -18.00 2.80
N LEU A 79 2.55 -17.70 4.05
CA LEU A 79 2.85 -18.72 5.06
C LEU A 79 1.71 -19.74 5.18
N GLU A 80 0.46 -19.30 5.28
CA GLU A 80 -0.69 -20.22 5.32
C GLU A 80 -0.85 -21.06 4.04
N ALA A 81 -0.44 -20.54 2.88
CA ALA A 81 -0.49 -21.28 1.61
C ALA A 81 0.56 -22.39 1.60
N ARG A 82 1.78 -22.07 2.01
CA ARG A 82 2.89 -23.02 2.13
C ARG A 82 2.57 -24.13 3.12
N LEU A 83 2.05 -23.78 4.30
CA LEU A 83 1.67 -24.77 5.31
C LEU A 83 0.51 -25.65 4.84
N TRP A 84 -0.53 -25.06 4.23
CA TRP A 84 -1.67 -25.83 3.74
C TRP A 84 -1.24 -26.80 2.64
N SER A 85 -0.44 -26.34 1.67
CA SER A 85 0.09 -27.21 0.61
C SER A 85 0.94 -28.36 1.17
N TRP A 86 1.72 -28.12 2.24
CA TRP A 86 2.44 -29.18 2.94
C TRP A 86 1.49 -30.18 3.64
N ILE A 87 0.45 -29.69 4.33
CA ILE A 87 -0.56 -30.55 4.98
C ILE A 87 -1.24 -31.46 3.94
N GLU A 88 -1.56 -30.93 2.76
CA GLU A 88 -2.24 -31.69 1.71
C GLU A 88 -1.37 -32.73 1.02
N SER A 89 -0.05 -32.55 1.05
CA SER A 89 0.91 -33.43 0.38
C SER A 89 1.64 -34.38 1.34
N SER A 90 1.46 -34.22 2.65
CA SER A 90 2.13 -35.00 3.68
C SER A 90 1.20 -36.05 4.31
N ASP A 91 1.64 -37.30 4.30
CA ASP A 91 0.99 -38.38 5.06
C ASP A 91 1.19 -38.22 6.58
N GLU A 92 2.16 -37.40 7.01
CA GLU A 92 2.48 -37.08 8.40
C GLU A 92 2.25 -35.61 8.74
N ALA A 93 1.07 -35.09 8.37
CA ALA A 93 0.62 -33.73 8.69
C ALA A 93 0.37 -33.50 10.20
N SER A 94 1.34 -33.83 11.05
CA SER A 94 1.31 -33.73 12.50
C SER A 94 2.04 -32.48 13.01
N MET A 95 1.90 -32.17 14.30
CA MET A 95 2.67 -31.08 14.92
C MET A 95 4.19 -31.29 14.84
N SER A 96 4.67 -32.53 15.00
CA SER A 96 6.10 -32.85 14.89
C SER A 96 6.59 -32.79 13.45
N GLY A 97 5.77 -33.23 12.49
CA GLY A 97 6.06 -33.08 11.06
C GLY A 97 6.18 -31.61 10.68
N LEU A 98 5.27 -30.77 11.18
CA LEU A 98 5.28 -29.34 10.92
C LEU A 98 6.54 -28.67 11.48
N GLN A 99 6.94 -29.01 12.71
CA GLN A 99 8.16 -28.50 13.33
C GLN A 99 9.45 -28.97 12.63
N SER A 100 9.38 -30.05 11.86
CA SER A 100 10.51 -30.55 11.06
C SER A 100 10.56 -29.90 9.67
N ALA A 101 9.41 -29.53 9.11
CA ALA A 101 9.29 -28.94 7.77
C ALA A 101 9.39 -27.41 7.76
N PHE A 102 9.07 -26.74 8.87
CA PHE A 102 9.05 -25.29 8.98
C PHE A 102 9.85 -24.79 10.18
N GLU A 103 10.40 -23.59 10.03
CA GLU A 103 11.14 -22.93 11.11
C GLU A 103 10.24 -22.64 12.31
N ARG A 104 10.84 -22.59 13.51
CA ARG A 104 10.08 -22.34 14.76
C ARG A 104 9.31 -21.03 14.74
N HIS A 105 9.84 -20.02 14.06
CA HIS A 105 9.21 -18.70 13.92
C HIS A 105 8.08 -18.68 12.88
N GLU A 106 7.99 -19.71 12.03
CA GLU A 106 6.92 -19.89 11.04
C GLU A 106 5.83 -20.84 11.56
N ALA A 107 6.20 -21.97 12.16
CA ALA A 107 5.26 -23.01 12.57
C ALA A 107 4.20 -22.51 13.56
N GLY A 108 4.61 -21.78 14.61
CA GLY A 108 3.68 -21.25 15.62
C GLY A 108 2.64 -20.27 15.03
N PRO A 109 3.08 -19.16 14.41
CA PRO A 109 2.17 -18.22 13.75
C PRO A 109 1.34 -18.86 12.63
N GLY A 110 1.95 -19.78 11.87
CA GLY A 110 1.30 -20.53 10.79
C GLY A 110 0.12 -21.37 11.28
N VAL A 111 0.27 -22.10 12.39
CA VAL A 111 -0.87 -22.83 13.01
C VAL A 111 -1.99 -21.87 13.40
N GLY A 112 -1.67 -20.70 13.93
CA GLY A 112 -2.67 -19.67 14.27
C GLY A 112 -3.42 -19.11 13.05
N LEU A 113 -2.76 -19.04 11.88
CA LEU A 113 -3.40 -18.65 10.63
C LEU A 113 -4.32 -19.75 10.10
N LEU A 114 -3.87 -20.99 10.12
CA LEU A 114 -4.64 -22.16 9.68
C LEU A 114 -5.88 -22.40 10.55
N LYS A 115 -5.77 -22.24 11.88
CA LYS A 115 -6.94 -22.33 12.78
C LYS A 115 -8.04 -21.34 12.45
N ARG A 116 -7.67 -20.12 12.04
CA ARG A 116 -8.64 -19.09 11.59
C ARG A 116 -9.29 -19.43 10.25
N LEU A 117 -8.71 -20.35 9.49
CA LEU A 117 -9.28 -20.88 8.24
C LEU A 117 -10.13 -22.14 8.47
N GLY A 118 -10.25 -22.63 9.70
CA GLY A 118 -11.01 -23.84 10.03
C GLY A 118 -10.17 -25.12 10.08
N VAL A 119 -8.85 -25.03 9.99
CA VAL A 119 -7.96 -26.19 10.16
C VAL A 119 -7.76 -26.49 11.64
N GLN A 120 -7.92 -27.74 12.03
CA GLN A 120 -7.80 -28.21 13.40
C GLN A 120 -6.85 -29.40 13.49
N LEU A 121 -6.37 -29.68 14.70
CA LEU A 121 -5.59 -30.88 14.98
C LEU A 121 -6.54 -31.96 15.49
N GLN A 122 -6.82 -32.98 14.67
CA GLN A 122 -7.67 -34.13 15.00
C GLN A 122 -6.80 -35.38 15.01
N GLU A 123 -6.85 -36.14 16.11
CA GLU A 123 -6.08 -37.38 16.30
C GLU A 123 -4.56 -37.22 16.06
N GLY A 124 -4.02 -36.01 16.27
CA GLY A 124 -2.61 -35.70 16.05
C GLY A 124 -2.26 -35.22 14.64
N HIS A 125 -3.24 -35.12 13.73
CA HIS A 125 -3.06 -34.66 12.35
C HIS A 125 -3.87 -33.40 12.05
N PHE A 126 -3.32 -32.51 11.22
CA PHE A 126 -4.03 -31.33 10.74
C PHE A 126 -5.08 -31.72 9.71
N GLN A 127 -6.32 -31.32 9.97
CA GLN A 127 -7.47 -31.61 9.13
C GLN A 127 -8.38 -30.38 9.06
N ALA A 128 -9.10 -30.21 7.95
CA ALA A 128 -10.15 -29.20 7.82
C ALA A 128 -11.44 -29.91 7.44
N GLU A 129 -12.55 -29.51 8.06
CA GLU A 129 -13.88 -30.02 7.70
C GLU A 129 -14.27 -29.62 6.27
N ASP A 130 -13.86 -28.43 5.84
CA ASP A 130 -14.03 -27.93 4.48
C ASP A 130 -12.68 -27.47 3.87
N PRO A 131 -11.90 -28.40 3.29
CA PRO A 131 -10.66 -28.09 2.58
C PRO A 131 -10.84 -27.11 1.42
N THR A 132 -12.03 -27.08 0.80
CA THR A 132 -12.31 -26.21 -0.35
C THR A 132 -12.41 -24.76 0.09
N SER A 133 -13.09 -24.49 1.20
CA SER A 133 -13.15 -23.15 1.80
C SER A 133 -11.77 -22.63 2.21
N VAL A 134 -10.93 -23.50 2.79
CA VAL A 134 -9.54 -23.16 3.14
C VAL A 134 -8.76 -22.71 1.89
N ARG A 135 -8.81 -23.50 0.81
CA ARG A 135 -8.14 -23.17 -0.46
C ARG A 135 -8.66 -21.86 -1.05
N ALA A 136 -9.98 -21.64 -1.06
CA ALA A 136 -10.59 -20.43 -1.59
C ALA A 136 -10.16 -19.18 -0.81
N ALA A 137 -10.11 -19.26 0.53
CA ALA A 137 -9.66 -18.17 1.37
C ALA A 137 -8.17 -17.87 1.18
N ILE A 138 -7.33 -18.89 1.05
CA ILE A 138 -5.90 -18.73 0.73
C ILE A 138 -5.73 -18.09 -0.65
N ALA A 139 -6.44 -18.57 -1.67
CA ALA A 139 -6.37 -18.01 -3.02
C ALA A 139 -6.80 -16.53 -3.06
N LYS A 140 -7.87 -16.16 -2.35
CA LYS A 140 -8.30 -14.76 -2.21
C LYS A 140 -7.20 -13.89 -1.59
N ARG A 141 -6.52 -14.39 -0.56
CA ARG A 141 -5.42 -13.69 0.11
C ARG A 141 -4.18 -13.55 -0.78
N SER A 142 -3.79 -14.61 -1.48
CA SER A 142 -2.66 -14.57 -2.43
C SER A 142 -2.94 -13.59 -3.57
N ALA A 143 -4.13 -13.65 -4.16
CA ALA A 143 -4.53 -12.74 -5.24
C ALA A 143 -4.49 -11.26 -4.79
N PHE A 144 -4.84 -10.97 -3.53
CA PHE A 144 -4.70 -9.61 -3.00
C PHE A 144 -3.24 -9.16 -2.95
N ILE A 145 -2.33 -10.00 -2.47
CA ILE A 145 -0.89 -9.70 -2.41
C ILE A 145 -0.30 -9.49 -3.81
N GLU A 146 -0.69 -10.33 -4.77
CA GLU A 146 -0.25 -10.24 -6.17
C GLU A 146 -0.79 -9.00 -6.89
N ALA A 147 -1.96 -8.48 -6.47
CA ALA A 147 -2.56 -7.29 -7.04
C ALA A 147 -1.94 -5.97 -6.53
N LEU A 148 -1.02 -6.03 -5.56
CA LEU A 148 -0.32 -4.84 -5.05
C LEU A 148 0.85 -4.45 -5.97
N PRO A 149 1.12 -3.15 -6.15
CA PRO A 149 0.54 -2.01 -5.43
C PRO A 149 -0.81 -1.52 -6.02
N CYS A 150 -1.68 -0.99 -5.15
CA CYS A 150 -2.95 -0.37 -5.57
C CYS A 150 -3.32 0.84 -4.68
N LEU A 151 -4.29 1.63 -5.12
CA LEU A 151 -4.85 2.70 -4.28
C LEU A 151 -5.64 2.11 -3.11
N VAL A 152 -5.59 2.76 -1.95
CA VAL A 152 -6.40 2.36 -0.78
C VAL A 152 -7.90 2.36 -1.12
N SER A 153 -8.35 3.28 -1.98
CA SER A 153 -9.75 3.35 -2.46
C SER A 153 -10.18 2.11 -3.26
N ASP A 154 -9.23 1.44 -3.91
CA ASP A 154 -9.49 0.32 -4.82
C ASP A 154 -9.23 -1.03 -4.14
N ALA A 155 -8.56 -1.00 -2.98
CA ALA A 155 -8.22 -2.18 -2.21
C ALA A 155 -9.48 -2.82 -1.58
N ASN A 156 -9.51 -4.15 -1.55
CA ASN A 156 -10.53 -4.87 -0.80
C ASN A 156 -10.39 -4.54 0.72
N PRO A 157 -11.41 -3.95 1.38
CA PRO A 157 -11.28 -3.48 2.76
C PRO A 157 -10.98 -4.60 3.76
N GLU A 158 -11.59 -5.77 3.57
CA GLU A 158 -11.40 -6.94 4.42
C GLU A 158 -9.95 -7.46 4.32
N MET A 159 -9.40 -7.51 3.12
CA MET A 159 -8.02 -7.95 2.89
C MET A 159 -7.02 -6.92 3.42
N LEU A 160 -7.31 -5.64 3.22
CA LEU A 160 -6.48 -4.56 3.74
C LEU A 160 -6.38 -4.64 5.26
N GLU A 161 -7.50 -4.76 5.97
CA GLU A 161 -7.51 -4.90 7.43
C GLU A 161 -6.84 -6.22 7.88
N HIS A 162 -7.06 -7.32 7.15
CA HIS A 162 -6.39 -8.59 7.43
C HIS A 162 -4.86 -8.44 7.40
N PHE A 163 -4.31 -7.84 6.33
CA PHE A 163 -2.87 -7.74 6.13
C PHE A 163 -2.20 -6.61 6.92
N LYS A 164 -2.91 -5.52 7.25
CA LYS A 164 -2.40 -4.45 8.12
C LYS A 164 -1.94 -4.96 9.49
N THR A 165 -2.64 -5.95 10.04
CA THR A 165 -2.29 -6.55 11.34
C THR A 165 -1.06 -7.48 11.26
N ARG A 166 -0.65 -7.87 10.05
CA ARG A 166 0.48 -8.77 9.81
C ARG A 166 1.74 -7.97 9.53
N ARG A 167 2.62 -7.93 10.51
CA ARG A 167 3.86 -7.14 10.45
C ARG A 167 4.65 -7.43 9.17
N GLY A 168 4.96 -6.37 8.43
CA GLY A 168 5.84 -6.42 7.27
C GLY A 168 5.22 -6.98 5.98
N LEU A 169 3.92 -7.32 5.97
CA LEU A 169 3.24 -7.79 4.75
C LEU A 169 2.93 -6.63 3.81
N ILE A 170 2.29 -5.59 4.32
CA ILE A 170 1.93 -4.42 3.53
C ILE A 170 2.28 -3.14 4.28
N GLU A 171 2.43 -2.07 3.52
CA GLU A 171 2.53 -0.71 4.03
C GLU A 171 1.64 0.22 3.22
N VAL A 172 1.16 1.29 3.87
CA VAL A 172 0.40 2.35 3.23
C VAL A 172 1.31 3.56 3.11
N VAL A 173 1.58 3.96 1.88
CA VAL A 173 2.36 5.15 1.57
C VAL A 173 1.40 6.26 1.20
N GLU A 174 1.56 7.41 1.86
CA GLU A 174 0.81 8.61 1.57
C GLU A 174 1.64 9.56 0.70
N GLN A 175 1.02 10.07 -0.36
CA GLN A 175 1.61 11.07 -1.24
C GLN A 175 0.66 12.25 -1.35
N THR A 176 1.14 13.44 -0.96
CA THR A 176 0.42 14.70 -1.15
C THR A 176 0.88 15.34 -2.46
N THR A 177 -0.05 15.60 -3.37
CA THR A 177 0.20 16.41 -4.57
C THR A 177 -0.52 17.76 -4.41
N ARG A 178 0.15 18.83 -4.83
CA ARG A 178 -0.37 20.19 -4.74
C ARG A 178 -0.46 20.82 -6.13
N SER A 179 -1.54 21.56 -6.36
CA SER A 179 -1.82 22.32 -7.57
C SER A 179 -2.33 23.72 -7.22
N TRP A 180 -2.29 24.62 -8.21
CA TRP A 180 -2.72 26.02 -8.12
C TRP A 180 -3.57 26.46 -9.32
#